data_AF-A0A8X8XJ43-F1
#
_entry.id   AF-A0A8X8XJ43-F1
#
_cell.length_a   1.000
_cell.length_b   1.000
_cell.length_c   1.000
_cell.angle_alpha   90.00
_cell.angle_beta   90.00
_cell.angle_gamma   90.00
#
_symmetry.space_group_name_H-M   'P 1'
#
loop_
_entity.id
_entity.type
_entity.pdbx_description
1 polymer ?
#
loop_
_entity_poly.entity_id
_entity_poly.type
_entity_poly.pdbx_seq_one_letter_code
_entity_poly.pdbx_strand_id
1 'polypeptide(L)'
;MDIWNRARSFAEEAAKKSHKLRQSPLRFPPAAVANLSDVVSEASKRSKELAAEALKRADQITAQIPPAAAAITNLVDSKPRIDDDADLEKYGVTDELRDFVKEITINTFQDFPLEGAGL
;
A
#
# COMPACT_ATOMS: atom_id res chain seq x y z
N MET A 1 27.52 -5.24 -12.61
CA MET A 1 26.26 -5.78 -13.20
C MET A 1 25.99 -7.22 -12.72
N ASP A 2 26.48 -7.60 -11.53
CA ASP A 2 26.81 -9.01 -11.24
C ASP A 2 25.76 -9.71 -10.36
N ILE A 3 25.08 -8.93 -9.53
CA ILE A 3 24.02 -9.40 -8.63
C ILE A 3 22.83 -9.94 -9.45
N TRP A 4 22.51 -9.27 -10.56
CA TRP A 4 21.43 -9.66 -11.45
C TRP A 4 21.73 -10.96 -12.22
N ASN A 5 22.96 -11.12 -12.71
CA ASN A 5 23.39 -12.35 -13.38
C ASN A 5 23.41 -13.55 -12.41
N ARG A 6 23.79 -13.32 -11.16
CA ARG A 6 23.76 -14.35 -10.11
C ARG A 6 22.34 -14.73 -9.70
N ALA A 7 21.44 -13.76 -9.55
CA ALA A 7 20.02 -14.01 -9.28
C ALA A 7 19.36 -14.81 -10.40
N ARG A 8 19.64 -14.45 -11.66
CA ARG A 8 19.16 -15.18 -12.84
C ARG A 8 19.64 -16.64 -12.86
N SER A 9 20.94 -16.85 -12.63
CA SER A 9 21.54 -18.19 -12.60
C SER A 9 20.92 -19.06 -11.50
N PHE A 10 20.65 -18.49 -10.32
CA PHE A 10 20.00 -19.21 -9.22
C PHE A 10 18.53 -19.56 -9.53
N ALA A 11 17.79 -18.64 -10.15
CA ALA A 11 16.42 -18.90 -10.58
C ALA A 11 16.35 -20.01 -11.64
N GLU A 12 17.28 -20.02 -12.60
CA GLU A 12 17.40 -21.07 -13.61
C GLU A 12 17.74 -22.43 -12.99
N GLU A 13 18.69 -22.49 -12.04
CA GLU A 13 19.03 -23.72 -11.32
C GLU A 13 17.86 -24.22 -10.45
N ALA A 14 17.15 -23.33 -9.75
CA ALA A 14 15.97 -23.69 -8.96
C ALA A 14 14.83 -24.22 -9.85
N ALA A 15 14.60 -23.59 -11.00
CA ALA A 15 13.61 -24.03 -11.98
C ALA A 15 13.97 -25.42 -12.55
N LYS A 16 15.25 -25.66 -12.87
CA LYS A 16 15.74 -26.94 -13.41
C LYS A 16 15.65 -28.06 -12.37
N LYS A 17 15.95 -27.76 -11.10
CA LYS A 17 15.78 -28.69 -9.97
C LYS A 17 14.31 -29.02 -9.71
N SER A 18 13.41 -28.03 -9.79
CA SER A 18 11.96 -28.22 -9.70
C SER A 18 11.43 -29.05 -10.87
N HIS A 19 11.92 -28.82 -12.08
CA HIS A 19 11.54 -29.61 -13.25
C HIS A 19 12.01 -31.06 -13.13
N LYS A 20 13.22 -31.32 -12.61
CA LYS A 20 13.69 -32.68 -12.30
C LYS A 20 12.84 -33.40 -11.26
N LEU A 21 12.34 -32.69 -10.23
CA LEU A 21 11.41 -33.26 -9.23
C LEU A 21 10.02 -33.53 -9.82
N ARG A 22 9.59 -32.76 -10.83
CA ARG A 22 8.35 -32.99 -11.58
C ARG A 22 8.48 -34.09 -12.64
N GLN A 23 9.66 -34.22 -13.27
CA GLN A 23 9.96 -35.21 -14.30
C GLN A 23 10.41 -36.54 -13.75
N SER A 24 10.86 -36.61 -12.48
CA SER A 24 10.99 -37.89 -11.81
C SER A 24 9.61 -38.54 -11.76
N PRO A 25 9.37 -39.71 -12.39
CA PRO A 25 8.13 -40.45 -12.21
C PRO A 25 7.93 -40.59 -10.70
N LEU A 26 6.80 -40.10 -10.18
CA LEU A 26 6.52 -39.97 -8.76
C LEU A 26 7.12 -41.15 -7.98
N ARG A 27 8.30 -40.94 -7.39
CA ARG A 27 8.91 -41.89 -6.45
C ARG A 27 8.38 -41.62 -5.05
N PHE A 28 7.14 -41.18 -4.99
CA PHE A 28 6.31 -41.24 -3.80
C PHE A 28 5.55 -42.55 -3.92
N PRO A 29 5.67 -43.47 -2.96
CA PRO A 29 4.88 -44.70 -3.00
C PRO A 29 3.40 -44.34 -3.20
N PRO A 30 2.59 -45.15 -3.90
CA PRO A 30 1.17 -44.87 -4.15
C PRO A 30 0.38 -44.47 -2.88
N ALA A 31 0.80 -44.98 -1.72
CA ALA A 31 0.28 -44.58 -0.41
C ALA A 31 0.52 -43.09 -0.08
N ALA A 32 1.67 -42.52 -0.41
CA ALA A 32 1.99 -41.12 -0.12
C ALA A 32 1.19 -40.12 -0.98
N VAL A 33 0.80 -40.49 -2.19
CA VAL A 33 -0.07 -39.66 -3.05
C VAL A 33 -1.56 -39.83 -2.71
N ALA A 34 -1.97 -41.02 -2.24
CA ALA A 34 -3.31 -41.25 -1.71
C ALA A 34 -3.57 -40.41 -0.45
N ASN A 35 -2.59 -40.35 0.47
CA ASN A 35 -2.66 -39.50 1.67
C ASN A 35 -2.71 -38.00 1.34
N LEU A 36 -2.13 -37.56 0.21
CA LEU A 36 -2.22 -36.16 -0.23
C LEU A 36 -3.59 -35.80 -0.80
N SER A 37 -4.27 -36.74 -1.48
CA SER A 37 -5.62 -36.50 -2.03
C SER A 37 -6.65 -36.24 -0.92
N ASP A 38 -6.60 -37.01 0.15
CA ASP A 38 -7.47 -36.83 1.32
C ASP A 38 -7.13 -35.52 2.05
N VAL A 39 -5.84 -35.21 2.24
CA VAL A 39 -5.40 -33.96 2.87
C VAL A 39 -5.78 -32.73 2.04
N VAL A 40 -5.66 -32.79 0.70
CA VAL A 40 -6.08 -31.70 -0.19
C VAL A 40 -7.59 -31.54 -0.19
N SER A 41 -8.36 -32.63 -0.15
CA SER A 41 -9.82 -32.58 -0.09
C SER A 41 -10.31 -32.02 1.24
N GLU A 42 -9.71 -32.45 2.35
CA GLU A 42 -10.02 -31.92 3.68
C GLU A 42 -9.60 -30.45 3.81
N ALA A 43 -8.40 -30.09 3.35
CA ALA A 43 -7.94 -28.70 3.33
C ALA A 43 -8.81 -27.80 2.44
N SER A 44 -9.25 -28.30 1.27
CA SER A 44 -10.16 -27.58 0.39
C SER A 44 -11.52 -27.34 1.05
N LYS A 45 -12.04 -28.32 1.79
CA LYS A 45 -13.30 -28.18 2.53
C LYS A 45 -13.16 -27.15 3.66
N ARG A 46 -12.11 -27.26 4.46
CA ARG A 46 -11.80 -26.31 5.56
C ARG A 46 -11.55 -24.88 5.03
N SER A 47 -10.88 -24.75 3.89
CA SER A 47 -10.65 -23.45 3.23
C SER A 47 -11.96 -22.78 2.85
N LYS A 48 -12.93 -23.54 2.30
CA LYS A 48 -14.23 -23.01 1.92
C LYS A 48 -15.07 -22.56 3.12
N GLU A 49 -15.00 -23.28 4.23
CA GLU A 49 -15.66 -22.91 5.49
C GLU A 49 -15.04 -21.64 6.10
N LEU A 50 -13.71 -21.53 6.10
CA LEU A 50 -12.99 -20.35 6.60
C LEU A 50 -13.28 -19.10 5.76
N ALA A 51 -13.34 -19.25 4.43
CA ALA A 51 -13.71 -18.16 3.53
C ALA A 51 -15.14 -17.65 3.81
N ALA A 52 -16.08 -18.55 4.08
CA ALA A 52 -17.46 -18.16 4.41
C ALA A 52 -17.56 -17.45 5.78
N GLU A 53 -16.80 -17.90 6.78
CA GLU A 53 -16.79 -17.24 8.10
C GLU A 53 -16.09 -15.87 8.04
N ALA A 54 -14.99 -15.75 7.29
CA ALA A 54 -14.30 -14.49 7.07
C ALA A 54 -15.20 -13.47 6.35
N LEU A 55 -15.97 -13.90 5.35
CA LEU A 55 -16.93 -13.04 4.66
C LEU A 55 -18.01 -12.52 5.61
N LYS A 56 -18.57 -13.40 6.45
CA LYS A 56 -19.57 -13.00 7.47
C LYS A 56 -19.00 -12.02 8.49
N ARG A 57 -17.73 -12.17 8.88
CA ARG A 57 -17.04 -11.22 9.77
C ARG A 57 -16.76 -9.89 9.08
N ALA A 58 -16.41 -9.90 7.79
CA ALA A 58 -16.25 -8.69 7.00
C ALA A 58 -17.57 -7.90 6.95
N ASP A 59 -18.70 -8.56 6.72
CA ASP A 59 -20.02 -7.91 6.73
C ASP A 59 -20.35 -7.26 8.09
N GLN A 60 -20.00 -7.93 9.20
CA GLN A 60 -20.17 -7.37 10.55
C GLN A 60 -19.28 -6.15 10.83
N ILE A 61 -18.07 -6.12 10.28
CA ILE A 61 -17.17 -4.97 10.40
C ILE A 61 -17.74 -3.83 9.57
N THR A 62 -18.13 -4.09 8.32
CA THR A 62 -18.70 -3.08 7.42
C THR A 62 -19.96 -2.44 8.00
N ALA A 63 -20.80 -3.21 8.69
CA ALA A 63 -22.01 -2.70 9.35
C ALA A 63 -21.73 -1.79 10.57
N GLN A 64 -20.53 -1.87 11.17
CA GLN A 64 -20.12 -1.09 12.34
C GLN A 64 -19.29 0.15 11.98
N ILE A 65 -18.89 0.32 10.71
CA ILE A 65 -18.16 1.50 10.26
C ILE A 65 -19.19 2.63 10.09
N PRO A 66 -19.10 3.73 10.85
CA PRO A 66 -19.91 4.92 10.59
C PRO A 66 -19.66 5.42 9.15
N PRO A 67 -20.62 6.10 8.50
CA PRO A 67 -20.41 6.69 7.19
C PRO A 67 -19.08 7.45 7.16
N ALA A 68 -18.25 7.25 6.14
CA ALA A 68 -16.88 7.77 6.08
C ALA A 68 -16.80 9.28 6.43
N ALA A 69 -17.83 10.05 6.09
CA ALA A 69 -17.96 11.46 6.47
C ALA A 69 -17.90 11.73 7.98
N ALA A 70 -18.50 10.87 8.82
CA ALA A 70 -18.48 11.03 10.28
C ALA A 70 -17.14 10.62 10.90
N ALA A 71 -16.47 9.61 10.33
CA ALA A 71 -15.13 9.19 10.78
C ALA A 71 -14.06 10.23 10.43
N ILE A 72 -14.17 10.88 9.27
CA ILE A 72 -13.25 11.93 8.83
C ILE A 72 -13.41 13.20 9.70
N THR A 73 -14.63 13.56 10.10
CA THR A 73 -14.86 14.69 11.02
C THR A 73 -14.17 14.50 12.37
N ASN A 74 -14.24 13.30 12.97
CA ASN A 74 -13.56 13.04 14.25
C ASN A 74 -12.03 12.98 14.11
N LEU A 75 -11.51 12.59 12.95
CA LEU A 75 -10.08 12.59 12.67
C LEU A 75 -9.51 14.00 12.43
N VAL A 76 -10.29 14.89 11.80
CA VAL A 76 -9.88 16.29 11.56
C VAL A 76 -9.77 17.09 12.86
N ASP A 77 -10.55 16.72 13.88
CA ASP A 77 -10.50 17.32 15.23
C ASP A 77 -9.20 16.93 15.97
N SER A 78 -8.56 15.83 15.58
CA SER A 78 -7.29 15.35 16.15
C SER A 78 -6.04 15.94 15.48
N LYS A 79 -6.20 17.01 14.68
CA LYS A 79 -5.06 17.70 14.05
C LYS A 79 -4.14 18.28 15.14
N PRO A 80 -2.84 17.94 15.19
CA PRO A 80 -1.91 18.70 16.00
C PRO A 80 -1.97 20.13 15.48
N ARG A 81 -2.28 21.08 16.37
CA ARG A 81 -2.27 22.49 16.01
C ARG A 81 -0.82 22.83 15.69
N ILE A 82 -0.52 22.99 14.40
CA ILE A 82 0.79 23.47 13.94
C ILE A 82 0.79 24.97 14.21
N ASP A 83 0.84 25.33 15.49
CA ASP A 83 0.93 26.71 15.97
C ASP A 83 2.39 27.06 16.34
N ASP A 84 3.32 26.11 16.19
CA ASP A 84 4.72 26.33 16.52
C ASP A 84 5.43 27.01 15.33
N ASP A 85 5.70 28.31 15.46
CA ASP A 85 6.53 29.08 14.52
C ASP A 85 7.88 28.38 14.22
N ALA A 86 8.39 27.59 15.18
CA ALA A 86 9.58 26.76 15.03
C ALA A 86 9.45 25.65 13.95
N ASP A 87 8.26 25.08 13.76
CA ASP A 87 8.02 24.09 12.70
C ASP A 87 7.94 24.78 11.33
N LEU A 88 7.43 26.00 11.26
CA LEU A 88 7.35 26.78 10.03
C LEU A 88 8.76 27.13 9.50
N GLU A 89 9.71 27.44 10.39
CA GLU A 89 11.13 27.63 10.02
C GLU A 89 11.73 26.36 9.39
N LYS A 90 11.40 25.16 9.89
CA LYS A 90 11.85 23.89 9.31
C LYS A 90 11.36 23.68 7.87
N TYR A 91 10.21 24.26 7.51
CA TYR A 91 9.68 24.26 6.15
C TYR A 91 10.20 25.43 5.29
N GLY A 92 11.15 26.22 5.80
CA GLY A 92 11.71 27.39 5.12
C GLY A 92 10.85 28.64 5.21
N VAL A 93 9.80 28.64 6.04
CA VAL A 93 8.94 29.80 6.29
C VAL A 93 9.56 30.65 7.42
N THR A 94 10.67 31.31 7.11
CA THR A 94 11.39 32.20 8.03
C THR A 94 10.66 33.52 8.24
N ASP A 95 10.98 34.21 9.34
CA ASP A 95 10.45 35.56 9.61
C ASP A 95 10.75 36.54 8.48
N GLU A 96 11.95 36.46 7.88
CA GLU A 96 12.35 37.26 6.71
C GLU A 96 11.41 37.03 5.51
N LEU A 97 11.07 35.78 5.21
CA LEU A 97 10.14 35.47 4.11
C LEU A 97 8.73 35.98 4.40
N ARG A 98 8.28 35.89 5.66
CA ARG A 98 6.96 36.38 6.07
C ARG A 98 6.87 37.89 5.95
N ASP A 99 7.90 38.62 6.35
CA ASP A 99 7.94 40.07 6.24
C ASP A 99 8.08 40.52 4.79
N PHE A 100 8.91 39.84 4.00
CA PHE A 100 9.01 40.08 2.55
C PHE A 100 7.65 39.94 1.84
N VAL A 101 6.89 38.86 2.14
CA VAL A 101 5.57 38.65 1.54
C VAL A 101 4.55 39.72 1.98
N LYS A 102 4.65 40.26 3.21
CA LYS A 102 3.79 41.37 3.66
C LYS A 102 4.05 42.67 2.88
N GLU A 103 5.29 42.88 2.44
CA GLU A 103 5.67 44.04 1.62
C GLU A 103 5.23 43.89 0.15
N ILE A 104 4.91 42.68 -0.31
CA ILE A 104 4.33 42.47 -1.63
C ILE A 104 2.95 43.10 -1.67
N THR A 105 2.80 44.11 -2.52
CA THR A 105 1.51 44.75 -2.81
C THR A 105 1.05 44.38 -4.21
N ILE A 106 -0.24 44.56 -4.52
CA ILE A 106 -0.78 44.27 -5.86
C ILE A 106 -0.04 45.05 -6.97
N ASN A 107 0.57 46.19 -6.61
CA ASN A 107 1.38 47.00 -7.52
C ASN A 107 2.70 46.33 -7.91
N THR A 108 3.23 45.43 -7.07
CA THR A 108 4.45 44.64 -7.35
C THR A 108 4.27 43.71 -8.55
N PHE A 109 3.03 43.42 -8.96
CA PHE A 109 2.71 42.58 -10.11
C PHE A 109 2.31 43.39 -11.36
N GLN A 110 2.48 44.72 -11.38
CA GLN A 110 2.11 45.55 -12.55
C GLN A 110 2.90 45.16 -13.82
N ASP A 111 4.15 44.71 -13.66
CA ASP A 111 5.00 44.23 -14.76
C ASP A 111 4.78 42.74 -15.09
N PHE A 112 3.85 42.07 -14.41
CA PHE A 112 3.45 40.69 -14.66
C PHE A 112 2.02 40.67 -15.24
N PRO A 113 1.85 40.86 -16.56
CA PRO A 113 0.55 40.72 -17.18
C PRO A 113 0.00 39.32 -16.91
N LEU A 114 -1.15 39.24 -16.23
CA LEU A 114 -1.90 38.00 -16.08
C LEU A 114 -2.53 37.66 -17.45
N GLU A 115 -1.73 37.12 -18.36
CA GLU A 115 -2.22 36.55 -19.63
C GLU A 115 -3.11 35.34 -19.31
N GLY A 116 -4.39 35.58 -19.01
CA GLY A 116 -5.33 34.51 -18.67
C GLY A 116 -6.75 34.92 -18.27
N ALA A 117 -7.04 36.20 -18.02
CA ALA A 117 -8.41 36.67 -17.80
C ALA A 117 -8.98 37.32 -19.06
N GLY A 118 -9.16 36.53 -20.11
CA GLY A 118 -9.75 36.95 -21.36
C GLY A 118 -10.43 35.80 -22.07
N LEU A 119 -11.64 35.47 -21.61
CA LEU A 119 -12.79 35.01 -22.40
C LEU A 119 -14.06 35.07 -21.54
#